data_AF-A0A970HLX5-F1
#
_entry.id   AF-A0A970HLX5-F1
#
_cell.length_a   1.000
_cell.length_b   1.000
_cell.length_c   1.000
_cell.angle_alpha   90.00
_cell.angle_beta   90.00
_cell.angle_gamma   90.00
#
_symmetry.space_group_name_H-M   'P 1'
#
loop_
_entity.id
_entity.type
_entity.pdbx_description
1 polymer ?
#
loop_
_entity_poly.entity_id
_entity_poly.type
_entity_poly.pdbx_seq_one_letter_code
_entity_poly.pdbx_strand_id
1 'polypeptide(L)'
;MSADKKRVARKKKVAIVGGGPSRRLAPYSDPSWEIWAFSSRLYRYPRVTRWFELHAMTDLRQQLATKRPGRRSFPGYMRYMRRLNCPVYMQRKHPAIPNSVTFPAKRLQREFGRCFTSTASYLIALAIVEGYDTIGLWGIDVRRKEYLRQKPAIRYLLSVARQRGIEVQFAPGCAIRLQKTPRRVYTRVLYAYEWRSKHAWWRDRVRRRRRRAQRFRVSKGRIRRR
;
A
#
# COMPACT_ATOMS: atom_id res chain seq x y z
N MET A 1 -27.18 40.22 -22.60
CA MET A 1 -25.91 39.43 -22.63
C MET A 1 -25.50 39.11 -21.20
N SER A 2 -25.69 37.87 -20.74
CA SER A 2 -25.05 37.42 -19.50
C SER A 2 -24.64 35.96 -19.69
N ALA A 3 -23.38 35.77 -20.08
CA ALA A 3 -22.79 34.45 -20.24
C ALA A 3 -22.41 33.93 -18.86
N ASP A 4 -23.24 33.03 -18.34
CA ASP A 4 -22.99 32.21 -17.16
C ASP A 4 -21.76 31.32 -17.41
N LYS A 5 -20.57 31.84 -17.09
CA LYS A 5 -19.33 31.05 -17.08
C LYS A 5 -19.36 30.11 -15.88
N LYS A 6 -19.98 28.95 -16.05
CA LYS A 6 -19.76 27.78 -15.19
C LYS A 6 -18.26 27.53 -15.06
N ARG A 7 -17.69 27.90 -13.91
CA ARG A 7 -16.30 27.60 -13.56
C ARG A 7 -16.20 26.07 -13.43
N VAL A 8 -15.73 25.42 -14.49
CA VAL A 8 -15.50 23.97 -14.50
C VAL A 8 -14.54 23.65 -13.34
N ALA A 9 -15.03 22.95 -12.32
CA ALA A 9 -14.21 22.54 -11.19
C ALA A 9 -13.03 21.71 -11.73
N ARG A 10 -11.80 22.06 -11.34
CA ARG A 10 -10.61 21.31 -11.75
C ARG A 10 -10.72 19.87 -11.24
N LYS A 11 -10.63 18.90 -12.15
CA LYS A 11 -10.63 17.47 -11.82
C LYS A 11 -9.52 17.15 -10.80
N LYS A 12 -9.89 16.42 -9.74
CA LYS A 12 -9.01 15.98 -8.67
C LYS A 12 -8.38 14.63 -9.05
N LYS A 13 -7.07 14.61 -9.31
CA LYS A 13 -6.35 13.41 -9.79
C LYS A 13 -5.34 12.92 -8.77
N VAL A 14 -5.20 11.60 -8.62
CA VAL A 14 -4.22 10.98 -7.73
C VAL A 14 -3.43 9.86 -8.39
N ALA A 15 -2.11 9.93 -8.27
CA ALA A 15 -1.19 8.88 -8.65
C ALA A 15 -0.78 8.07 -7.42
N ILE A 16 -1.17 6.81 -7.37
CA ILE A 16 -0.75 5.85 -6.36
C ILE A 16 0.55 5.20 -6.83
N VAL A 17 1.65 5.46 -6.11
CA VAL A 17 3.01 5.11 -6.51
C VAL A 17 3.65 4.11 -5.54
N GLY A 18 3.78 2.86 -5.99
CA GLY A 18 4.43 1.78 -5.24
C GLY A 18 5.92 1.61 -5.53
N GLY A 19 6.44 0.44 -5.15
CA GLY A 19 7.87 0.10 -5.25
C GLY A 19 8.31 -0.59 -6.54
N GLY A 20 7.41 -0.85 -7.48
CA GLY A 20 7.71 -1.49 -8.77
C GLY A 20 8.47 -0.57 -9.73
N PRO A 21 9.02 -1.09 -10.85
CA PRO A 21 9.83 -0.31 -11.79
C PRO A 21 9.08 0.84 -12.47
N SER A 22 7.79 0.67 -12.78
CA SER A 22 6.98 1.69 -13.45
C SER A 22 6.73 2.94 -12.61
N ARG A 23 7.14 2.95 -11.33
CA ARG A 23 7.10 4.15 -10.48
C ARG A 23 7.83 5.35 -11.07
N ARG A 24 8.83 5.11 -11.94
CA ARG A 24 9.59 6.17 -12.62
C ARG A 24 8.76 6.95 -13.65
N LEU A 25 7.64 6.39 -14.09
CA LEU A 25 6.76 6.95 -15.12
C LEU A 25 5.53 7.66 -14.51
N ALA A 26 5.47 7.82 -13.19
CA ALA A 26 4.38 8.55 -12.55
C ALA A 26 4.45 10.04 -12.95
N PRO A 27 3.32 10.77 -12.96
CA PRO A 27 3.23 12.14 -13.47
C PRO A 27 3.78 13.15 -12.44
N TYR A 28 5.06 13.02 -12.08
CA TYR A 28 5.67 13.86 -11.05
C TYR A 28 5.74 15.34 -11.43
N SER A 29 5.88 15.66 -12.71
CA SER A 29 5.96 17.03 -13.22
C SER A 29 4.58 17.69 -13.42
N ASP A 30 3.48 16.92 -13.46
CA ASP A 30 2.14 17.47 -13.64
C ASP A 30 1.52 17.84 -12.27
N PRO A 31 1.37 19.14 -11.95
CA PRO A 31 0.85 19.59 -10.67
C PRO A 31 -0.65 19.30 -10.48
N SER A 32 -1.39 18.94 -11.54
CA SER A 32 -2.80 18.51 -11.42
C SER A 32 -2.96 17.15 -10.72
N TRP A 33 -1.86 16.40 -10.57
CA TRP A 33 -1.84 15.13 -9.85
C TRP A 33 -1.29 15.27 -8.44
N GLU A 34 -2.02 14.76 -7.46
CA GLU A 34 -1.42 14.35 -6.20
C GLU A 34 -0.58 13.09 -6.37
N ILE A 35 0.53 13.00 -5.64
CA ILE A 35 1.44 11.85 -5.66
C ILE A 35 1.41 11.16 -4.30
N TRP A 36 0.71 10.03 -4.25
CA TRP A 36 0.57 9.20 -3.07
C TRP A 36 1.55 8.05 -3.12
N ALA A 37 2.66 8.16 -2.39
CA ALA A 37 3.76 7.22 -2.46
C ALA A 37 3.85 6.33 -1.22
N PHE A 38 4.28 5.09 -1.43
CA PHE A 38 4.64 4.18 -0.34
C PHE A 38 5.71 3.20 -0.84
N SER A 39 6.76 3.01 -0.06
CA SER A 39 7.73 1.91 -0.21
C SER A 39 8.97 2.16 0.65
N SER A 40 9.47 1.12 1.29
CA SER A 40 10.82 1.11 1.89
C SER A 40 11.99 1.00 0.87
N ARG A 41 11.74 1.02 -0.44
CA ARG A 41 12.78 0.97 -1.49
C ARG A 41 13.68 2.20 -1.42
N LEU A 42 14.97 2.02 -1.68
CA LEU A 42 15.91 3.13 -1.87
C LEU A 42 15.63 3.78 -3.23
N TYR A 43 14.71 4.74 -3.25
CA TYR A 43 14.34 5.51 -4.43
C TYR A 43 14.13 6.96 -4.03
N ARG A 44 14.62 7.87 -4.86
CA ARG A 44 14.40 9.32 -4.74
C ARG A 44 13.18 9.67 -5.58
N TYR A 45 12.04 9.84 -4.91
CA TYR A 45 10.81 10.29 -5.55
C TYR A 45 10.96 11.78 -5.90
N PRO A 46 10.75 12.20 -7.17
CA PRO A 46 10.89 13.61 -7.55
C PRO A 46 9.90 14.53 -6.82
N ARG A 47 8.67 14.04 -6.57
CA ARG A 47 7.63 14.74 -5.82
C ARG A 47 6.77 13.73 -5.06
N VAL A 48 6.30 14.12 -3.87
CA VAL A 48 5.34 13.36 -3.07
C VAL A 48 4.41 14.35 -2.39
N THR A 49 3.08 14.17 -2.52
CA THR A 49 2.09 14.99 -1.80
C THR A 49 1.62 14.32 -0.52
N ARG A 50 1.60 12.97 -0.47
CA ARG A 50 1.30 12.19 0.74
C ARG A 50 2.12 10.91 0.75
N TRP A 51 2.68 10.57 1.91
CA TRP A 51 3.42 9.32 2.11
C TRP A 51 2.62 8.36 2.98
N PHE A 52 2.69 7.06 2.69
CA PHE A 52 1.93 6.05 3.44
C PHE A 52 2.83 4.95 3.99
N GLU A 53 2.82 4.80 5.31
CA GLU A 53 3.44 3.71 6.04
C GLU A 53 2.43 3.09 7.01
N LEU A 54 1.66 2.13 6.50
CA LEU A 54 0.54 1.55 7.24
C LEU A 54 0.95 0.48 8.25
N HIS A 55 2.22 0.08 8.34
CA HIS A 55 2.66 -0.89 9.34
C HIS A 55 2.79 -0.23 10.71
N ALA A 56 2.40 -0.96 11.76
CA ALA A 56 2.78 -0.58 13.12
C ALA A 56 4.32 -0.59 13.25
N MET A 57 4.86 0.28 14.11
CA MET A 57 6.32 0.48 14.20
C MET A 57 7.09 -0.81 14.52
N THR A 58 6.54 -1.66 15.38
CA THR A 58 7.12 -2.97 15.72
C THR A 58 7.17 -3.90 14.52
N ASP A 59 6.15 -3.86 13.67
CA ASP A 59 6.04 -4.74 12.50
C ASP A 59 6.91 -4.22 11.36
N LEU A 60 7.03 -2.90 11.19
CA LEU A 60 7.96 -2.27 10.28
C LEU A 60 9.41 -2.63 10.62
N ARG A 61 9.78 -2.56 11.91
CA ARG A 61 11.12 -2.99 12.38
C ARG A 61 11.38 -4.45 12.02
N GLN A 62 10.42 -5.34 12.25
CA GLN A 62 10.54 -6.74 11.83
C GLN A 62 10.65 -6.89 10.31
N GLN A 63 9.86 -6.15 9.54
CA GLN A 63 9.83 -6.22 8.08
C GLN A 63 11.16 -5.78 7.44
N LEU A 64 11.88 -4.89 8.11
CA LEU A 64 13.16 -4.33 7.69
C LEU A 64 14.38 -4.92 8.42
N ALA A 65 14.19 -5.96 9.24
CA ALA A 65 15.27 -6.59 9.99
C ALA A 65 16.30 -7.31 9.11
N THR A 66 15.91 -7.78 7.92
CA THR A 66 16.82 -8.41 6.97
C THR A 66 17.23 -7.41 5.89
N LYS A 67 18.54 -7.17 5.75
CA LYS A 67 19.11 -6.37 4.65
C LYS A 67 18.71 -6.96 3.30
N ARG A 68 18.22 -6.12 2.40
CA ARG A 68 17.91 -6.49 1.02
C ARG A 68 18.46 -5.42 0.07
N PRO A 69 19.09 -5.80 -1.05
CA PRO A 69 19.54 -4.83 -2.04
C PRO A 69 18.41 -3.89 -2.48
N GLY A 70 18.73 -2.59 -2.60
CA GLY A 70 17.78 -1.56 -3.00
C GLY A 70 16.66 -1.27 -1.98
N ARG A 71 16.80 -1.68 -0.72
CA ARG A 71 15.83 -1.42 0.37
C ARG A 71 16.52 -0.67 1.52
N ARG A 72 15.84 0.34 2.07
CA ARG A 72 16.31 1.06 3.26
C ARG A 72 16.31 0.13 4.48
N SER A 73 17.29 0.30 5.36
CA SER A 73 17.26 -0.26 6.71
C SER A 73 16.17 0.41 7.54
N PHE A 74 15.78 -0.17 8.68
CA PHE A 74 14.81 0.46 9.58
C PHE A 74 15.24 1.87 10.03
N PRO A 75 16.47 2.10 10.55
CA PRO A 75 16.91 3.45 10.91
C PRO A 75 16.96 4.39 9.71
N GLY A 76 17.42 3.92 8.55
CA GLY A 76 17.46 4.72 7.32
C GLY A 76 16.06 5.12 6.84
N TYR A 77 15.07 4.24 6.99
CA TYR A 77 13.70 4.53 6.62
C TYR A 77 13.01 5.48 7.61
N MET A 78 13.29 5.36 8.90
CA MET A 78 12.84 6.32 9.92
C MET A 78 13.39 7.72 9.65
N ARG A 79 14.69 7.84 9.34
CA ARG A 79 15.29 9.12 8.94
C ARG A 79 14.65 9.69 7.68
N TYR A 80 14.35 8.84 6.70
CA TYR A 80 13.66 9.26 5.48
C TYR A 80 12.27 9.83 5.78
N MET A 81 11.43 9.10 6.52
CA MET A 81 10.07 9.57 6.83
C MET A 81 10.05 10.84 7.67
N ARG A 82 11.01 11.02 8.59
CA ARG A 82 11.12 12.23 9.41
C ARG A 82 11.41 13.49 8.59
N ARG A 83 12.10 13.36 7.46
CA ARG A 83 12.50 14.47 6.58
C ARG A 83 11.47 14.80 5.49
N LEU A 84 10.34 14.10 5.44
CA LEU A 84 9.30 14.39 4.45
C LEU A 84 8.53 15.65 4.83
N ASN A 85 8.43 16.60 3.91
CA ASN A 85 7.65 17.84 4.09
C ASN A 85 6.15 17.68 3.79
N CYS A 86 5.67 16.44 3.75
CA CYS A 86 4.28 16.11 3.45
C CYS A 86 3.70 15.19 4.54
N PRO A 87 2.36 15.07 4.63
CA PRO A 87 1.74 14.17 5.59
C PRO A 87 2.20 12.71 5.42
N VAL A 88 2.55 12.08 6.54
CA VAL A 88 2.97 10.68 6.62
C VAL A 88 1.85 9.86 7.29
N TYR A 89 1.04 9.19 6.50
CA TYR A 89 -0.09 8.41 6.98
C TYR A 89 0.39 7.09 7.62
N MET A 90 0.00 6.89 8.88
CA MET A 90 0.38 5.75 9.70
C MET A 90 -0.83 5.21 10.48
N GLN A 91 -0.72 4.05 11.13
CA GLN A 91 -1.83 3.53 11.95
C GLN A 91 -2.21 4.46 13.12
N ARG A 92 -1.22 5.19 13.64
CA ARG A 92 -1.35 6.17 14.72
C ARG A 92 -0.32 7.27 14.47
N LYS A 93 -0.60 8.51 14.91
CA LYS A 93 0.42 9.57 14.99
C LYS A 93 1.63 9.08 15.77
N HIS A 94 2.83 9.40 15.28
CA HIS A 94 4.10 8.91 15.82
C HIS A 94 5.01 10.10 16.18
N PRO A 95 5.43 10.28 17.45
CA PRO A 95 6.19 11.44 17.89
C PRO A 95 7.48 11.71 17.10
N ALA A 96 8.20 10.65 16.75
CA ALA A 96 9.46 10.77 15.99
C ALA A 96 9.29 11.13 14.50
N ILE A 97 8.06 11.25 14.00
CA ILE A 97 7.71 11.63 12.62
C ILE A 97 6.69 12.79 12.75
N PRO A 98 7.15 14.06 12.78
CA PRO A 98 6.30 15.20 13.12
C PRO A 98 5.06 15.33 12.23
N ASN A 99 5.22 15.09 10.93
CA ASN A 99 4.15 15.17 9.92
C ASN A 99 3.27 13.91 9.87
N SER A 100 3.33 13.03 10.87
CA SER A 100 2.54 11.81 10.87
C SER A 100 1.05 12.08 11.15
N VAL A 101 0.20 11.41 10.38
CA VAL A 101 -1.26 11.52 10.46
C VAL A 101 -1.87 10.12 10.59
N THR A 102 -2.92 10.00 11.39
CA THR A 102 -3.63 8.73 11.56
C THR A 102 -4.41 8.37 10.30
N PHE A 103 -4.15 7.20 9.74
CA PHE A 103 -4.82 6.70 8.55
C PHE A 103 -6.24 6.18 8.88
N PRO A 104 -7.27 6.53 8.10
CA PRO A 104 -8.68 6.25 8.44
C PRO A 104 -9.12 4.81 8.09
N ALA A 105 -8.34 3.79 8.43
CA ALA A 105 -8.62 2.40 8.03
C ALA A 105 -9.98 1.87 8.52
N LYS A 106 -10.44 2.26 9.71
CA LYS A 106 -11.76 1.83 10.23
C LYS A 106 -12.90 2.35 9.36
N ARG A 107 -12.80 3.60 8.87
CA ARG A 107 -13.79 4.19 7.95
C ARG A 107 -13.84 3.40 6.64
N LEU A 108 -12.68 3.10 6.06
CA LEU A 108 -12.60 2.34 4.81
C LEU A 108 -13.13 0.91 4.96
N GLN A 109 -12.92 0.27 6.12
CA GLN A 109 -13.48 -1.05 6.41
C GLN A 109 -15.00 -1.05 6.53
N ARG A 110 -15.62 0.01 7.08
CA ARG A 110 -17.08 0.14 7.10
C ARG A 110 -17.64 0.29 5.69
N GLU A 111 -16.99 1.08 4.85
CA GLU A 111 -17.43 1.35 3.48
C GLU A 111 -17.28 0.14 2.53
N PHE A 112 -16.11 -0.49 2.52
CA PHE A 112 -15.77 -1.52 1.53
C PHE A 112 -15.73 -2.95 2.09
N GLY A 113 -15.93 -3.10 3.39
CA GLY A 113 -15.71 -4.36 4.09
C GLY A 113 -14.24 -4.74 4.21
N ARG A 114 -14.00 -5.97 4.67
CA ARG A 114 -12.65 -6.52 4.88
C ARG A 114 -12.07 -7.05 3.56
N CYS A 115 -11.58 -6.16 2.71
CA CYS A 115 -10.96 -6.53 1.42
C CYS A 115 -9.46 -6.22 1.32
N PHE A 116 -8.86 -5.56 2.31
CA PHE A 116 -7.54 -4.92 2.15
C PHE A 116 -6.35 -5.88 2.30
N THR A 117 -5.68 -6.15 1.18
CA THR A 117 -4.55 -7.10 1.08
C THR A 117 -3.20 -6.45 0.79
N SER A 118 -3.16 -5.13 0.59
CA SER A 118 -1.94 -4.34 0.34
C SER A 118 -2.13 -2.87 0.70
N THR A 119 -1.04 -2.09 0.82
CA THR A 119 -1.14 -0.63 0.92
C THR A 119 -1.90 -0.04 -0.26
N ALA A 120 -1.64 -0.51 -1.49
CA ALA A 120 -2.37 -0.02 -2.68
C ALA A 120 -3.89 -0.18 -2.55
N SER A 121 -4.38 -1.31 -2.02
CA SER A 121 -5.83 -1.48 -1.80
C SER A 121 -6.40 -0.43 -0.83
N TYR A 122 -5.66 -0.07 0.22
CA TYR A 122 -6.09 1.02 1.12
C TYR A 122 -6.11 2.38 0.41
N LEU A 123 -5.12 2.67 -0.42
CA LEU A 123 -5.00 3.96 -1.10
C LEU A 123 -6.07 4.15 -2.19
N ILE A 124 -6.41 3.09 -2.92
CA ILE A 124 -7.51 3.15 -3.88
C ILE A 124 -8.83 3.44 -3.16
N ALA A 125 -9.11 2.75 -2.05
CA ALA A 125 -10.31 3.00 -1.25
C ALA A 125 -10.35 4.40 -0.66
N LEU A 126 -9.21 4.92 -0.17
CA LEU A 126 -9.11 6.29 0.32
C LEU A 126 -9.42 7.29 -0.78
N ALA A 127 -8.85 7.12 -1.98
CA ALA A 127 -9.11 8.00 -3.11
C ALA A 127 -10.58 8.01 -3.55
N ILE A 128 -11.25 6.86 -3.52
CA ILE A 128 -12.70 6.77 -3.78
C ILE A 128 -13.49 7.59 -2.74
N VAL A 129 -13.17 7.43 -1.45
CA VAL A 129 -13.88 8.11 -0.35
C VAL A 129 -13.58 9.61 -0.30
N GLU A 130 -12.39 10.04 -0.74
CA GLU A 130 -12.01 11.46 -0.84
C GLU A 130 -12.52 12.14 -2.13
N GLY A 131 -13.25 11.42 -2.98
CA GLY A 131 -13.90 11.97 -4.17
C GLY A 131 -12.92 12.37 -5.28
N TYR A 132 -11.89 11.57 -5.54
CA TYR A 132 -11.02 11.79 -6.69
C TYR A 132 -11.71 11.40 -8.00
N ASP A 133 -11.55 12.23 -9.03
CA ASP A 133 -12.08 12.00 -10.39
C ASP A 133 -11.22 11.02 -11.20
N THR A 134 -9.92 10.94 -10.88
CA THR A 134 -8.98 10.05 -11.56
C THR A 134 -8.05 9.36 -10.57
N ILE A 135 -7.93 8.04 -10.66
CA ILE A 135 -6.99 7.21 -9.89
C ILE A 135 -6.02 6.53 -10.85
N GLY A 136 -4.74 6.86 -10.76
CA GLY A 136 -3.68 6.24 -11.55
C GLY A 136 -2.75 5.35 -10.72
N LEU A 137 -2.27 4.24 -11.30
CA LEU A 137 -1.40 3.27 -10.64
C LEU A 137 -0.03 3.15 -11.30
N TRP A 138 1.03 3.44 -10.54
CA TRP A 138 2.43 3.27 -10.94
C TRP A 138 3.22 2.48 -9.91
N GLY A 139 4.14 1.62 -10.35
CA GLY A 139 4.92 0.77 -9.44
C GLY A 139 4.10 -0.30 -8.71
N ILE A 140 2.87 -0.57 -9.16
CA ILE A 140 1.98 -1.62 -8.64
C ILE A 140 1.90 -2.74 -9.69
N ASP A 141 2.75 -3.76 -9.56
CA ASP A 141 2.78 -4.89 -10.51
C ASP A 141 2.21 -6.16 -9.88
N VAL A 142 0.90 -6.32 -10.00
CA VAL A 142 0.17 -7.48 -9.46
C VAL A 142 0.15 -8.69 -10.41
N ARG A 143 0.95 -8.66 -11.49
CA ARG A 143 1.15 -9.82 -12.38
C ARG A 143 2.21 -10.78 -11.82
N ARG A 144 3.16 -10.28 -11.05
CA ARG A 144 4.21 -11.09 -10.44
C ARG A 144 3.62 -12.06 -9.40
N LYS A 145 4.13 -13.30 -9.40
CA LYS A 145 3.69 -14.39 -8.51
C LYS A 145 3.63 -13.97 -7.03
N GLU A 146 4.59 -13.18 -6.57
CA GLU A 146 4.70 -12.70 -5.18
C GLU A 146 3.58 -11.73 -4.75
N TYR A 147 2.90 -11.08 -5.71
CA TYR A 147 1.82 -10.11 -5.46
C TYR A 147 0.44 -10.61 -5.89
N LEU A 148 0.31 -11.86 -6.36
CA LEU A 148 -0.98 -12.42 -6.81
C LEU A 148 -2.08 -12.33 -5.75
N ARG A 149 -1.74 -12.51 -4.46
CA ARG A 149 -2.70 -12.38 -3.34
C ARG A 149 -3.25 -10.96 -3.17
N GLN A 150 -2.58 -9.95 -3.74
CA GLN A 150 -3.00 -8.56 -3.68
C GLN A 150 -3.98 -8.19 -4.82
N LYS A 151 -3.88 -8.90 -5.94
CA LYS A 151 -4.65 -8.62 -7.18
C LYS A 151 -6.16 -8.58 -6.98
N PRO A 152 -6.81 -9.52 -6.26
CA PRO A 152 -8.28 -9.54 -6.14
C PRO A 152 -8.84 -8.26 -5.53
N ALA A 153 -8.23 -7.79 -4.43
CA ALA A 153 -8.66 -6.58 -3.73
C ALA A 153 -8.49 -5.32 -4.59
N ILE A 154 -7.33 -5.18 -5.24
CA ILE A 154 -7.04 -4.05 -6.13
C ILE A 154 -8.03 -4.04 -7.29
N ARG A 155 -8.26 -5.20 -7.94
CA ARG A 155 -9.22 -5.30 -9.04
C ARG A 155 -10.64 -4.95 -8.59
N TYR A 156 -11.07 -5.43 -7.44
CA TYR A 156 -12.39 -5.11 -6.86
C TYR A 156 -12.55 -3.61 -6.67
N LEU A 157 -11.63 -2.96 -5.95
CA LEU A 157 -11.73 -1.53 -5.63
C LEU A 157 -11.63 -0.63 -6.87
N LEU A 158 -10.79 -0.96 -7.85
CA LEU A 158 -10.74 -0.21 -9.12
C LEU A 158 -12.01 -0.39 -9.96
N SER A 159 -12.63 -1.57 -9.88
CA SER A 159 -13.91 -1.81 -10.54
C SER A 159 -15.04 -1.02 -9.85
N VAL A 160 -15.01 -0.90 -8.52
CA VAL A 160 -15.90 0.01 -7.76
C VAL A 160 -15.65 1.47 -8.13
N ALA A 161 -14.38 1.90 -8.25
CA ALA A 161 -14.05 3.26 -8.68
C ALA A 161 -14.67 3.58 -10.04
N ARG A 162 -14.49 2.70 -11.04
CA ARG A 162 -15.12 2.86 -12.36
C ARG A 162 -16.64 2.94 -12.30
N GLN A 163 -17.29 2.12 -11.47
CA GLN A 163 -18.74 2.20 -11.30
C GLN A 163 -19.20 3.52 -10.69
N ARG A 164 -18.37 4.16 -9.86
CA ARG A 164 -18.61 5.49 -9.29
C ARG A 164 -18.20 6.63 -10.24
N GLY A 165 -17.96 6.35 -11.52
CA GLY A 165 -17.57 7.37 -12.51
C GLY A 165 -16.12 7.83 -12.43
N ILE A 166 -15.28 7.19 -11.61
CA ILE A 166 -13.87 7.56 -11.44
C ILE A 166 -13.04 6.94 -12.56
N GLU A 167 -12.26 7.78 -13.25
CA GLU A 167 -11.34 7.35 -14.29
C GLU A 167 -10.17 6.57 -13.68
N VAL A 168 -9.80 5.45 -14.30
CA VAL A 168 -8.67 4.62 -13.85
C VAL A 168 -7.58 4.60 -14.90
N GLN A 169 -6.37 5.01 -14.51
CA GLN A 169 -5.19 4.99 -15.36
C GLN A 169 -4.13 4.01 -14.84
N PHE A 170 -3.33 3.47 -15.76
CA PHE A 170 -2.26 2.54 -15.43
C PHE A 170 -0.96 2.96 -16.11
N ALA A 171 0.17 2.68 -15.45
CA ALA A 171 1.44 2.69 -16.16
C ALA A 171 1.42 1.71 -17.34
N PRO A 172 2.19 1.98 -18.42
CA PRO A 172 2.32 1.07 -19.56
C PRO A 172 2.59 -0.37 -19.15
N GLY A 173 1.86 -1.31 -19.74
CA GLY A 173 1.95 -2.75 -19.46
C GLY A 173 1.46 -3.19 -18.07
N CYS A 174 0.98 -2.30 -17.20
CA CYS A 174 0.51 -2.63 -15.86
C CYS A 174 -1.02 -2.72 -15.75
N ALA A 175 -1.73 -2.68 -16.88
CA ALA A 175 -3.20 -2.67 -16.91
C ALA A 175 -3.80 -3.91 -16.24
N ILE A 176 -4.90 -3.69 -15.49
CA ILE A 176 -5.67 -4.73 -14.84
C ILE A 176 -7.04 -4.76 -15.50
N ARG A 177 -7.48 -5.94 -15.99
CA ARG A 177 -8.84 -6.11 -16.50
C ARG A 177 -9.86 -5.88 -15.37
N LEU A 178 -10.64 -4.81 -15.51
CA LEU A 178 -11.68 -4.41 -14.55
C LEU A 178 -13.01 -5.12 -14.85
N GLN A 179 -13.85 -5.26 -13.83
CA GLN A 179 -15.14 -5.93 -13.92
C GLN A 179 -16.26 -4.89 -14.10
N LYS A 180 -17.21 -5.14 -15.01
CA LYS A 180 -18.41 -4.28 -15.17
C LYS A 180 -19.24 -4.27 -13.89
N THR A 181 -19.38 -5.44 -13.25
CA THR A 181 -20.04 -5.62 -11.96
C THR A 181 -19.02 -6.18 -10.95
N PRO A 182 -18.49 -5.36 -10.02
CA PRO A 182 -17.51 -5.78 -9.04
C PRO A 182 -18.13 -6.72 -8.03
N ARG A 183 -17.58 -7.93 -7.93
CA ARG A 183 -17.92 -8.85 -6.83
C ARG A 183 -17.11 -8.47 -5.60
N ARG A 184 -17.78 -8.35 -4.45
CA ARG A 184 -17.09 -8.08 -3.17
C ARG A 184 -16.01 -9.14 -2.93
N VAL A 185 -14.85 -8.67 -2.50
CA VAL A 185 -13.72 -9.51 -2.12
C VAL A 185 -13.57 -9.48 -0.61
N TYR A 186 -13.42 -10.64 0.00
CA TYR A 186 -13.16 -10.78 1.43
C TYR A 186 -11.75 -11.33 1.68
N THR A 187 -11.10 -10.83 2.73
CA THR A 187 -9.86 -11.39 3.27
C THR A 187 -10.01 -11.72 4.75
N ARG A 188 -9.49 -12.89 5.13
CA ARG A 188 -9.39 -13.34 6.54
C ARG A 188 -8.38 -12.53 7.34
N VAL A 189 -7.53 -11.73 6.66
CA VAL A 189 -6.50 -10.91 7.30
C VAL A 189 -6.35 -9.55 6.62
N LEU A 190 -6.26 -8.49 7.42
CA LEU A 190 -6.00 -7.14 6.95
C LEU A 190 -4.51 -6.86 6.87
N TYR A 191 -4.06 -6.45 5.69
CA TYR A 191 -2.67 -6.05 5.48
C TYR A 191 -2.25 -4.94 6.45
N ALA A 192 -1.05 -5.06 6.99
CA ALA A 192 -0.43 -4.15 7.97
C ALA A 192 -1.12 -4.05 9.36
N TYR A 193 -2.45 -4.12 9.45
CA TYR A 193 -3.21 -4.00 10.70
C TYR A 193 -3.29 -5.31 11.49
N GLU A 194 -3.26 -6.46 10.81
CA GLU A 194 -3.32 -7.79 11.44
C GLU A 194 -2.03 -8.57 11.17
N TRP A 195 -0.89 -7.87 11.26
CA TRP A 195 0.44 -8.40 10.92
C TRP A 195 0.77 -9.72 11.62
N ARG A 196 0.23 -9.94 12.83
CA ARG A 196 0.50 -11.12 13.65
C ARG A 196 -0.50 -12.26 13.53
N SER A 197 -1.54 -12.09 12.71
CA SER A 197 -2.55 -13.12 12.48
C SER A 197 -1.95 -14.44 11.95
N LYS A 198 -2.57 -15.57 12.34
CA LYS A 198 -2.25 -16.89 11.77
C LYS A 198 -2.48 -16.94 10.25
N HIS A 199 -3.36 -16.09 9.73
CA HIS A 199 -3.70 -16.00 8.30
C HIS A 199 -2.77 -15.05 7.51
N ALA A 200 -1.86 -14.32 8.16
CA ALA A 200 -0.97 -13.34 7.54
C ALA A 200 0.10 -14.00 6.64
N TRP A 201 -0.20 -14.25 5.36
CA TRP A 201 0.68 -15.01 4.44
C TRP A 201 2.09 -14.42 4.26
N TRP A 202 2.25 -13.10 4.44
CA TRP A 202 3.58 -12.44 4.40
C TRP A 202 4.53 -12.95 5.50
N ARG A 203 4.01 -13.64 6.53
CA ARG A 203 4.79 -14.30 7.60
C ARG A 203 5.02 -15.79 7.39
N ASP A 204 4.59 -16.39 6.28
CA ASP A 204 4.77 -17.83 6.03
C ASP A 204 6.24 -18.25 6.09
N ARG A 205 7.15 -17.40 5.60
CA ARG A 205 8.60 -17.68 5.70
C ARG A 205 9.10 -17.69 7.14
N VAL A 206 8.62 -16.76 7.98
CA VAL A 206 8.99 -16.69 9.41
C VAL A 206 8.46 -17.90 10.15
N ARG A 207 7.20 -18.29 9.91
CA ARG A 207 6.59 -19.50 10.50
C ARG A 207 7.32 -20.77 10.08
N ARG A 208 7.65 -20.92 8.80
CA ARG A 208 8.43 -22.06 8.30
C ARG A 208 9.80 -22.16 8.97
N ARG A 209 10.53 -21.05 9.12
CA ARG A 209 11.82 -21.02 9.82
C ARG A 209 11.69 -21.42 11.29
N ARG A 210 10.69 -20.88 12.01
CA ARG A 210 10.42 -21.25 13.41
C ARG A 210 10.12 -22.74 13.58
N ARG A 211 9.25 -23.30 12.74
CA ARG A 211 8.92 -24.74 12.75
C ARG A 211 10.15 -25.61 12.51
N ARG A 212 11.00 -25.23 11.55
CA ARG A 212 12.27 -25.93 11.29
C ARG A 212 13.18 -25.89 12.53
N ALA A 213 13.41 -24.72 13.12
CA ALA A 213 14.24 -24.58 14.32
C ALA A 213 13.72 -25.38 15.53
N GLN A 214 12.39 -25.44 15.72
CA GLN A 214 11.77 -26.26 16.77
C GLN A 214 12.03 -27.76 16.54
N ARG A 215 11.86 -28.25 15.30
CA ARG A 215 12.17 -29.66 14.96
C ARG A 215 13.64 -30.01 15.23
N PHE A 216 14.57 -29.13 14.86
CA PHE A 216 16.01 -29.31 15.14
C PHE A 216 16.34 -29.34 16.65
N ARG A 217 15.63 -28.58 17.47
CA ARG A 217 15.81 -28.61 18.94
C ARG A 217 15.28 -29.92 19.54
N VAL A 218 14.13 -30.40 19.08
CA VAL A 218 13.56 -31.69 19.53
C VAL A 218 14.47 -32.86 19.14
N SER A 219 15.04 -32.85 17.93
CA SER A 219 15.97 -33.91 17.51
C SER A 219 17.28 -33.91 18.30
N LYS A 220 17.89 -32.74 18.54
CA LYS A 220 19.07 -32.63 19.42
C LYS A 220 18.79 -33.02 20.87
N GLY A 221 17.60 -32.70 21.38
CA GLY A 221 17.18 -33.09 22.73
C GLY A 221 16.98 -34.60 22.90
N ARG A 222 16.61 -35.32 21.83
CA ARG A 222 16.55 -36.80 21.81
C ARG A 222 17.94 -37.44 21.70
N ILE A 223 18.87 -36.83 20.97
CA ILE A 223 20.25 -37.34 20.82
C ILE A 223 21.04 -37.20 22.13
N ARG A 224 20.81 -36.14 22.92
CA ARG A 224 21.49 -35.92 24.22
C ARG A 224 20.94 -36.72 25.40
N ARG A 225 19.87 -37.50 25.18
CA ARG A 225 19.20 -38.34 26.21
C ARG A 225 19.39 -39.84 25.93
N ARG A 226 20.27 -40.17 25.00
CA ARG A 226 20.83 -41.52 24.79
C ARG A 226 22.30 -41.44 25.15
#